data_AF-A0A1S3WTA3-F1
#
_entry.id   AF-A0A1S3WTA3-F1
#
_cell.length_a   1.000
_cell.length_b   1.000
_cell.length_c   1.000
_cell.angle_alpha   90.00
_cell.angle_beta   90.00
_cell.angle_gamma   90.00
#
_symmetry.space_group_name_H-M   'P 1'
#
loop_
_entity.id
_entity.type
_entity.pdbx_description
1 polymer ?
#
loop_
_entity_poly.entity_id
_entity_poly.type
_entity_poly.pdbx_seq_one_letter_code
_entity_poly.pdbx_strand_id
1 'polypeptide(L)'
;MWCVPHPKKPNHSLVLLDTEGLGDIEKGDNQNDSWIFALAILLSSTFVYNSMGTINQQAMDQLHYVTELTDRIRAKSSPDSSETDDSADFVSFFPDFVWTLRDFSLELEVDGEPITADMYLENSLKLKKGTSTKEKNFNLPRICIRKYFPKKKCFVFDRPTQRKKLGQLETMCDEELDSEFVQQATEFCSYIFSSAKIKTLSGGIEVNGPRLESLVLTYISAISSGDLPCMENAILALAQIENSAAVRKALDHYEQQMRQNMNLPTETFQELLDLHRVSEKEAIEIFIKSSFKDVDQLFQKELAIELEKKLDGFCEQNMNASSDRCLALLKDIFNPLEEEVKQGIYSKPGGYQLLLQKIRELKNKYLQEPGKGVQAEEVLQTYLKSKESVIDAILQTDQTLSEKEKEVEVERVKAESALAATKMLEEMQRKNQQMMEEKDRSYQEHMRQLTEKMENERQMMKEEQKNIIELKLKEQARLLDEGFKKESRQLQEEIKNLQNNMRRQPPPICVIS
;
A
#
# COMPACT_ATOMS: atom_id res chain seq x y z
N MET A 1 -25.12 11.55 1.86
CA MET A 1 -24.52 10.78 0.76
C MET A 1 -25.45 9.66 0.35
N TRP A 2 -25.47 9.29 -0.93
CA TRP A 2 -26.22 8.13 -1.43
C TRP A 2 -25.32 7.28 -2.33
N CYS A 3 -25.10 6.01 -1.95
CA CYS A 3 -24.26 5.08 -2.68
C CYS A 3 -25.12 4.10 -3.48
N VAL A 4 -24.96 4.08 -4.80
CA VAL A 4 -25.69 3.19 -5.70
C VAL A 4 -24.75 2.50 -6.68
N PRO A 5 -25.09 1.32 -7.23
CA PRO A 5 -24.31 0.71 -8.31
C PRO A 5 -24.21 1.66 -9.50
N HIS A 6 -23.03 1.76 -10.10
CA HIS A 6 -22.84 2.65 -11.25
C HIS A 6 -23.55 2.08 -12.50
N PRO A 7 -24.47 2.83 -13.15
CA PRO A 7 -25.36 2.29 -14.18
C PRO A 7 -24.66 1.87 -15.47
N LYS A 8 -23.49 2.45 -15.78
CA LYS A 8 -22.69 2.14 -17.00
C LYS A 8 -21.34 1.45 -16.75
N LYS A 9 -20.93 1.24 -15.49
CA LYS A 9 -19.57 0.75 -15.15
C LYS A 9 -19.72 -0.43 -14.18
N PRO A 10 -19.54 -1.68 -14.63
CA PRO A 10 -19.64 -2.83 -13.74
C PRO A 10 -18.55 -2.74 -12.66
N ASN A 11 -18.83 -3.29 -11.48
CA ASN A 11 -17.93 -3.30 -10.31
C ASN A 11 -17.56 -1.91 -9.76
N HIS A 12 -18.30 -0.86 -10.12
CA HIS A 12 -18.12 0.48 -9.59
C HIS A 12 -19.38 0.96 -8.87
N SER A 13 -19.18 1.83 -7.87
CA SER A 13 -20.26 2.52 -7.16
C SER A 13 -20.28 4.00 -7.56
N LEU A 14 -21.46 4.54 -7.80
CA LEU A 14 -21.70 5.97 -7.91
C LEU A 14 -22.08 6.50 -6.52
N VAL A 15 -21.28 7.42 -6.00
CA VAL A 15 -21.53 8.10 -4.72
C VAL A 15 -22.04 9.50 -5.01
N LEU A 16 -23.30 9.76 -4.67
CA LEU A 16 -23.93 11.06 -4.79
C LEU A 16 -23.77 11.82 -3.46
N LEU A 17 -23.08 12.96 -3.52
CA LEU A 17 -22.89 13.88 -2.40
C LEU A 17 -23.78 15.09 -2.62
N ASP A 18 -24.91 15.11 -1.91
CA ASP A 18 -25.77 16.29 -1.83
C ASP A 18 -25.29 17.18 -0.68
N THR A 19 -25.21 18.48 -0.92
CA THR A 19 -24.66 19.47 0.01
C THR A 19 -25.74 20.42 0.48
N GLU A 20 -25.52 21.04 1.62
CA GLU A 20 -26.34 22.15 2.06
C GLU A 20 -26.29 23.32 1.06
N GLY A 21 -27.39 24.08 0.95
CA GLY A 21 -27.48 25.26 0.10
C GLY A 21 -26.64 26.42 0.66
N LEU A 22 -25.78 26.99 -0.17
CA LEU A 22 -24.90 28.10 0.19
C LEU A 22 -25.68 29.39 0.42
N GLY A 23 -25.33 30.15 1.46
CA GLY A 23 -25.87 31.49 1.72
C GLY A 23 -27.28 31.54 2.32
N ASP A 24 -27.67 30.51 3.07
CA ASP A 24 -28.97 30.46 3.76
C ASP A 24 -29.02 31.43 4.97
N ILE A 25 -29.83 32.47 4.84
CA ILE A 25 -29.92 33.61 5.78
C ILE A 25 -30.49 33.18 7.14
N GLU A 26 -31.29 32.11 7.20
CA GLU A 26 -31.91 31.66 8.46
C GLU A 26 -30.92 30.92 9.39
N LYS A 27 -29.70 30.62 8.91
CA LYS A 27 -28.77 29.69 9.58
C LYS A 27 -27.63 30.33 10.37
N GLY A 28 -27.50 31.65 10.34
CA GLY A 28 -26.68 32.42 11.29
C GLY A 28 -25.15 32.31 11.19
N ASP A 29 -24.59 31.26 10.56
CA ASP A 29 -23.13 31.10 10.41
C ASP A 29 -22.71 30.62 9.01
N ASN A 30 -22.49 31.57 8.11
CA ASN A 30 -21.98 31.34 6.74
C ASN A 30 -20.51 30.85 6.73
N GLN A 31 -19.84 30.67 7.88
CA GLN A 31 -18.46 30.18 7.94
C GLN A 31 -18.34 28.72 7.50
N ASN A 32 -19.39 27.92 7.65
CA ASN A 32 -19.39 26.51 7.25
C ASN A 32 -19.57 26.32 5.74
N ASP A 33 -20.12 27.30 5.03
CA ASP A 33 -20.35 27.21 3.58
C ASP A 33 -19.05 27.02 2.82
N SER A 34 -18.01 27.79 3.16
CA SER A 34 -16.67 27.65 2.54
C SER A 34 -16.07 26.26 2.80
N TRP A 35 -16.35 25.66 3.96
CA TRP A 35 -15.88 24.31 4.31
C TRP A 35 -16.65 23.22 3.57
N ILE A 36 -17.97 23.32 3.50
CA ILE A 36 -18.81 22.38 2.73
C ILE A 36 -18.38 22.41 1.26
N PHE A 37 -18.14 23.60 0.71
CA PHE A 37 -17.65 23.79 -0.65
C PHE A 37 -16.27 23.13 -0.86
N ALA A 38 -15.32 23.35 0.05
CA ALA A 38 -13.99 22.73 -0.01
C ALA A 38 -14.06 21.20 0.09
N LEU A 39 -14.86 20.65 1.01
CA LEU A 39 -15.05 19.20 1.18
C LEU A 39 -15.69 18.56 -0.06
N ALA A 40 -16.69 19.21 -0.65
CA ALA A 40 -17.32 18.72 -1.88
C ALA A 40 -16.30 18.60 -3.04
N ILE A 41 -15.34 19.52 -3.12
CA ILE A 41 -14.23 19.45 -4.09
C ILE A 41 -13.26 18.32 -3.75
N LEU A 42 -12.82 18.23 -2.50
CA LEU A 42 -11.82 17.24 -2.08
C LEU A 42 -12.33 15.79 -2.22
N LEU A 43 -13.61 15.56 -1.95
CA LEU A 43 -14.20 14.22 -1.91
C LEU A 43 -14.76 13.75 -3.26
N SER A 44 -15.02 14.66 -4.21
CA SER A 44 -15.62 14.30 -5.50
C SER A 44 -14.59 14.06 -6.60
N SER A 45 -14.98 13.29 -7.62
CA SER A 45 -14.28 13.20 -8.92
C SER A 45 -14.90 14.12 -9.99
N THR A 46 -16.14 14.56 -9.77
CA THR A 46 -16.85 15.54 -10.59
C THR A 46 -17.63 16.46 -9.65
N PHE A 47 -17.35 17.76 -9.73
CA PHE A 47 -18.00 18.77 -8.92
C PHE A 47 -19.06 19.48 -9.74
N VAL A 48 -20.32 19.38 -9.31
CA VAL A 48 -21.45 20.00 -9.99
C VAL A 48 -21.85 21.27 -9.23
N TYR A 49 -21.59 22.43 -9.83
CA TYR A 49 -22.09 23.70 -9.34
C TYR A 49 -23.43 24.01 -10.00
N ASN A 50 -24.47 24.21 -9.18
CA ASN A 50 -25.84 24.45 -9.64
C ASN A 50 -26.28 25.87 -9.27
N SER A 51 -26.70 26.65 -10.26
CA SER A 51 -27.22 28.01 -10.05
C SER A 51 -28.46 28.27 -10.91
N MET A 52 -29.31 29.20 -10.47
CA MET A 52 -30.47 29.66 -11.22
C MET A 52 -30.09 30.77 -12.21
N GLY A 53 -30.67 30.73 -13.41
CA GLY A 53 -30.52 31.74 -14.45
C GLY A 53 -29.17 31.70 -15.15
N THR A 54 -28.65 32.88 -15.48
CA THR A 54 -27.50 33.08 -16.37
C THR A 54 -26.19 33.30 -15.62
N ILE A 55 -25.05 33.09 -16.26
CA ILE A 55 -23.74 33.43 -15.68
C ILE A 55 -23.50 34.94 -15.79
N ASN A 56 -24.04 35.69 -14.83
CA ASN A 56 -23.85 37.14 -14.69
C ASN A 56 -22.84 37.46 -13.57
N GLN A 57 -22.67 38.74 -13.24
CA GLN A 57 -21.74 39.13 -12.15
C GLN A 57 -22.19 38.58 -10.79
N GLN A 58 -23.50 38.57 -10.50
CA GLN A 58 -24.03 38.04 -9.25
C GLN A 58 -23.74 36.55 -9.09
N ALA A 59 -23.90 35.75 -10.14
CA ALA A 59 -23.55 34.32 -10.13
C ALA A 59 -22.04 34.11 -9.88
N MET A 60 -21.19 34.99 -10.43
CA MET A 60 -19.74 34.95 -10.17
C MET A 60 -19.37 35.39 -8.76
N ASP A 61 -20.09 36.38 -8.21
CA ASP A 61 -19.91 36.83 -6.82
C ASP A 61 -20.35 35.74 -5.84
N GLN A 62 -21.40 34.97 -6.16
CA GLN A 62 -21.80 33.78 -5.39
C GLN A 62 -20.77 32.66 -5.45
N LEU A 63 -19.92 32.65 -6.48
CA LEU A 63 -18.83 31.69 -6.65
C LEU A 63 -17.51 32.17 -6.02
N HIS A 64 -17.55 33.20 -5.16
CA HIS A 64 -16.39 33.68 -4.40
C HIS A 64 -15.71 32.58 -3.58
N TYR A 65 -16.44 31.55 -3.16
CA TYR A 65 -15.88 30.37 -2.48
C TYR A 65 -14.74 29.71 -3.27
N VAL A 66 -14.77 29.75 -4.61
CA VAL A 66 -13.68 29.23 -5.47
C VAL A 66 -12.40 30.05 -5.29
N THR A 67 -12.52 31.35 -5.00
CA THR A 67 -11.37 32.22 -4.75
C THR A 67 -10.79 32.03 -3.36
N GLU A 68 -11.59 31.58 -2.39
CA GLU A 68 -11.16 31.27 -1.03
C GLU A 68 -10.53 29.86 -0.90
N LEU A 69 -10.55 29.03 -1.95
CA LEU A 69 -10.02 27.67 -1.86
C LEU A 69 -8.55 27.60 -1.49
N THR A 70 -7.77 28.63 -1.83
CA THR A 70 -6.36 28.75 -1.41
C THR A 70 -6.21 28.89 0.10
N ASP A 71 -7.24 29.42 0.76
CA ASP A 71 -7.27 29.67 2.21
C ASP A 71 -7.94 28.51 2.96
N ARG A 72 -8.52 27.54 2.22
CA ARG A 72 -9.25 26.40 2.76
C ARG A 72 -8.61 25.05 2.47
N ILE A 73 -7.75 24.95 1.46
CA ILE A 73 -7.15 23.68 1.03
C ILE A 73 -5.64 23.85 0.90
N ARG A 74 -4.89 22.91 1.46
CA ARG A 74 -3.45 22.75 1.20
C ARG A 74 -3.19 21.56 0.29
N ALA A 75 -2.34 21.75 -0.71
CA ALA A 75 -1.86 20.65 -1.53
C ALA A 75 -0.76 19.88 -0.79
N LYS A 76 0.20 20.60 -0.20
CA LYS A 76 1.37 20.05 0.50
C LYS A 76 1.38 20.40 1.98
N SER A 77 2.18 19.64 2.72
CA SER A 77 2.34 19.73 4.17
C SER A 77 3.50 20.65 4.62
N SER A 78 4.39 21.03 3.70
CA SER A 78 5.60 21.79 4.02
C SER A 78 5.28 23.22 4.49
N PRO A 79 5.87 23.69 5.61
CA PRO A 79 5.66 25.05 6.12
C PRO A 79 6.27 26.14 5.23
N ASP A 80 7.17 25.78 4.31
CA ASP A 80 7.82 26.71 3.37
C ASP A 80 7.05 26.88 2.03
N SER A 81 5.91 26.19 1.83
CA SER A 81 5.08 26.43 0.64
C SER A 81 4.35 27.77 0.77
N SER A 82 4.58 28.67 -0.19
CA SER A 82 3.74 29.87 -0.32
C SER A 82 2.34 29.49 -0.82
N GLU A 83 1.30 30.27 -0.49
CA GLU A 83 -0.07 30.10 -1.02
C GLU A 83 -0.10 30.02 -2.56
N THR A 84 0.87 30.65 -3.21
CA THR A 84 1.06 30.65 -4.67
C THR A 84 1.64 29.33 -5.21
N ASP A 85 2.42 28.60 -4.40
CA ASP A 85 2.93 27.26 -4.74
C ASP A 85 1.87 26.18 -4.52
N ASP A 86 1.01 26.28 -3.50
CA ASP A 86 -0.03 25.28 -3.22
C ASP A 86 -1.16 25.29 -4.27
N SER A 87 -1.61 26.48 -4.69
CA SER A 87 -2.65 26.62 -5.72
C SER A 87 -2.22 26.13 -7.11
N ALA A 88 -0.91 26.06 -7.36
CA ALA A 88 -0.36 25.54 -8.61
C ALA A 88 -0.61 24.03 -8.77
N ASP A 89 -0.74 23.30 -7.66
CA ASP A 89 -0.95 21.85 -7.64
C ASP A 89 -2.43 21.44 -7.67
N PHE A 90 -3.38 22.37 -7.48
CA PHE A 90 -4.82 22.06 -7.39
C PHE A 90 -5.35 21.28 -8.60
N VAL A 91 -4.90 21.64 -9.81
CA VAL A 91 -5.29 20.96 -11.05
C VAL A 91 -4.94 19.46 -11.08
N SER A 92 -4.03 19.01 -10.22
CA SER A 92 -3.63 17.59 -10.14
C SER A 92 -4.65 16.70 -9.41
N PHE A 93 -5.44 17.26 -8.50
CA PHE A 93 -6.36 16.48 -7.66
C PHE A 93 -7.80 17.03 -7.61
N PHE A 94 -8.04 18.22 -8.17
CA PHE A 94 -9.37 18.79 -8.27
C PHE A 94 -10.25 17.99 -9.26
N PRO A 95 -11.56 17.91 -8.99
CA PRO A 95 -12.51 17.19 -9.82
C PRO A 95 -12.74 17.89 -11.17
N ASP A 96 -13.37 17.20 -12.11
CA ASP A 96 -13.93 17.86 -13.29
C ASP A 96 -15.07 18.81 -12.86
N PHE A 97 -15.12 20.03 -13.39
CA PHE A 97 -16.13 21.04 -13.05
C PHE A 97 -17.32 21.00 -14.01
N VAL A 98 -18.54 20.93 -13.48
CA VAL A 98 -19.77 20.99 -14.26
C VAL A 98 -20.65 22.12 -13.74
N TRP A 99 -20.98 23.10 -14.57
CA TRP A 99 -21.92 24.15 -14.23
C TRP A 99 -23.29 23.84 -14.81
N THR A 100 -24.27 23.66 -13.93
CA THR A 100 -25.68 23.45 -14.27
C THR A 100 -26.46 24.76 -14.05
N LEU A 101 -27.07 25.26 -15.12
CA LEU A 101 -27.83 26.52 -15.14
C LEU A 101 -29.32 26.22 -15.24
N ARG A 102 -30.02 26.38 -14.11
CA ARG A 102 -31.45 26.07 -13.97
C ARG A 102 -32.31 27.25 -14.39
N ASP A 103 -33.49 27.01 -14.94
CA ASP A 103 -34.39 28.05 -15.44
C ASP A 103 -33.66 29.01 -16.39
N PHE A 104 -32.88 28.45 -17.32
CA PHE A 104 -32.12 29.24 -18.28
C PHE A 104 -33.09 30.00 -19.20
N SER A 105 -32.80 31.29 -19.44
CA SER A 105 -33.76 32.20 -20.09
C SER A 105 -33.17 32.95 -21.27
N LEU A 106 -31.94 32.63 -21.68
CA LEU A 106 -31.30 33.24 -22.84
C LEU A 106 -31.35 32.25 -24.00
N GLU A 107 -31.45 32.78 -25.21
CA GLU A 107 -31.11 32.02 -26.41
C GLU A 107 -29.59 31.86 -26.44
N LEU A 108 -29.11 30.64 -26.65
CA LEU A 108 -27.69 30.33 -26.75
C LEU A 108 -27.16 30.81 -28.11
N GLU A 109 -27.08 32.12 -28.31
CA GLU A 109 -26.63 32.75 -29.55
C GLU A 109 -25.57 33.82 -29.28
N VAL A 110 -24.60 33.92 -30.17
CA VAL A 110 -23.61 35.02 -30.21
C VAL A 110 -23.50 35.50 -31.65
N ASP A 111 -23.68 36.81 -31.86
CA ASP A 111 -23.68 37.43 -33.18
C ASP A 111 -24.69 36.81 -34.18
N GLY A 112 -25.80 36.28 -33.66
CA GLY A 112 -26.85 35.62 -34.44
C GLY A 112 -26.58 34.17 -34.83
N GLU A 113 -25.45 33.60 -34.39
CA GLU A 113 -25.11 32.19 -34.58
C GLU A 113 -25.35 31.37 -33.31
N PRO A 114 -25.96 30.17 -33.41
CA PRO A 114 -26.20 29.32 -32.26
C PRO A 114 -24.88 28.78 -31.69
N ILE A 115 -24.75 28.82 -30.37
CA ILE A 115 -23.61 28.33 -29.62
C ILE A 115 -24.03 27.20 -28.68
N THR A 116 -23.08 26.35 -28.29
CA THR A 116 -23.34 25.32 -27.28
C THR A 116 -23.28 25.90 -25.87
N ALA A 117 -23.87 25.21 -24.89
CA ALA A 117 -23.74 25.59 -23.47
C ALA A 117 -22.26 25.65 -23.03
N ASP A 118 -21.40 24.78 -23.56
CA ASP A 118 -19.96 24.82 -23.28
C ASP A 118 -19.32 26.10 -23.85
N MET A 119 -19.67 26.49 -25.08
CA MET A 119 -19.20 27.76 -25.65
C MET A 119 -19.71 28.97 -24.86
N TYR A 120 -20.93 28.90 -24.32
CA TYR A 120 -21.48 29.92 -23.44
C TYR A 120 -20.64 30.05 -22.16
N LEU A 121 -20.33 28.94 -21.49
CA LEU A 121 -19.45 28.94 -20.32
C LEU A 121 -18.05 29.49 -20.66
N GLU A 122 -17.47 29.09 -21.79
CA GLU A 122 -16.16 29.58 -22.22
C GLU A 122 -16.16 31.10 -22.46
N ASN A 123 -17.24 31.63 -23.04
CA ASN A 123 -17.43 33.07 -23.21
C ASN A 123 -17.58 33.78 -21.85
N SER A 124 -18.34 33.22 -20.91
CA SER A 124 -18.54 33.78 -19.57
C SER A 124 -17.27 33.80 -18.71
N LEU A 125 -16.32 32.91 -18.99
CA LEU A 125 -15.01 32.81 -18.33
C LEU A 125 -13.91 33.66 -18.99
N LYS A 126 -14.22 34.41 -20.07
CA LYS A 126 -13.28 35.36 -20.66
C LYS A 126 -12.92 36.46 -19.67
N LEU A 127 -11.64 36.81 -19.62
CA LEU A 127 -11.11 37.83 -18.74
C LEU A 127 -11.29 39.22 -19.35
N LYS A 128 -11.32 40.25 -18.51
CA LYS A 128 -11.32 41.66 -18.92
C LYS A 128 -9.91 42.25 -18.80
N LYS A 129 -9.51 43.00 -19.83
CA LYS A 129 -8.24 43.73 -19.82
C LYS A 129 -8.32 44.91 -18.86
N GLY A 130 -7.21 45.19 -18.19
CA GLY A 130 -7.04 46.30 -17.27
C GLY A 130 -6.51 45.86 -15.91
N THR A 131 -6.03 46.81 -15.11
CA THR A 131 -5.35 46.56 -13.83
C THR A 131 -6.07 47.18 -12.63
N SER A 132 -7.26 47.76 -12.84
CA SER A 132 -8.07 48.33 -11.76
C SER A 132 -8.57 47.24 -10.82
N THR A 133 -8.93 47.62 -9.60
CA THR A 133 -9.53 46.71 -8.61
C THR A 133 -10.79 46.02 -9.15
N LYS A 134 -11.60 46.74 -9.93
CA LYS A 134 -12.83 46.20 -10.54
C LYS A 134 -12.51 45.07 -11.53
N GLU A 135 -11.49 45.25 -12.37
CA GLU A 135 -11.07 44.21 -13.33
C GLU A 135 -10.42 43.02 -12.61
N LYS A 136 -9.64 43.26 -11.55
CA LYS A 136 -9.07 42.19 -10.72
C LYS A 136 -10.17 41.33 -10.09
N ASN A 137 -11.17 41.95 -9.44
CA ASN A 137 -12.28 41.23 -8.81
C ASN A 137 -13.13 40.49 -9.85
N PHE A 138 -13.29 41.04 -11.06
CA PHE A 138 -13.95 40.34 -12.16
C PHE A 138 -13.15 39.12 -12.64
N ASN A 139 -11.82 39.24 -12.76
CA ASN A 139 -10.96 38.21 -13.31
C ASN A 139 -10.67 37.08 -12.32
N LEU A 140 -10.56 37.37 -11.02
CA LEU A 140 -10.11 36.40 -10.01
C LEU A 140 -10.92 35.08 -10.00
N PRO A 141 -12.25 35.07 -9.83
CA PRO A 141 -13.02 33.82 -9.84
C PRO A 141 -12.90 33.07 -11.17
N ARG A 142 -12.81 33.80 -12.29
CA ARG A 142 -12.64 33.21 -13.64
C ARG A 142 -11.28 32.54 -13.79
N ILE A 143 -10.23 33.18 -13.30
CA ILE A 143 -8.86 32.61 -13.28
C ILE A 143 -8.85 31.36 -12.43
N CYS A 144 -9.45 31.38 -11.23
CA CYS A 144 -9.49 30.21 -10.36
C CYS A 144 -10.22 29.02 -11.01
N ILE A 145 -11.40 29.24 -11.61
CA ILE A 145 -12.13 28.17 -12.33
C ILE A 145 -11.28 27.61 -13.48
N ARG A 146 -10.65 28.50 -14.27
CA ARG A 146 -9.80 28.12 -15.41
C ARG A 146 -8.54 27.36 -14.99
N LYS A 147 -7.90 27.76 -13.89
CA LYS A 147 -6.65 27.17 -13.41
C LYS A 147 -6.84 25.90 -12.57
N TYR A 148 -7.81 25.89 -11.67
CA TYR A 148 -7.91 24.84 -10.65
C TYR A 148 -8.58 23.57 -11.16
N PHE A 149 -9.56 23.67 -12.07
CA PHE A 149 -10.30 22.50 -12.54
C PHE A 149 -9.73 22.00 -13.88
N PRO A 150 -9.40 20.71 -14.01
CA PRO A 150 -8.80 20.17 -15.24
C PRO A 150 -9.75 20.24 -16.44
N LYS A 151 -11.04 19.93 -16.23
CA LYS A 151 -12.09 19.96 -17.25
C LYS A 151 -13.26 20.82 -16.78
N LYS A 152 -13.92 21.49 -17.72
CA LYS A 152 -15.11 22.29 -17.49
C LYS A 152 -16.19 21.87 -18.48
N LYS A 153 -17.43 21.76 -18.01
CA LYS A 153 -18.61 21.40 -18.81
C LYS A 153 -19.78 22.26 -18.35
N CYS A 154 -20.68 22.61 -19.26
CA CYS A 154 -21.90 23.33 -18.95
C CYS A 154 -23.14 22.60 -19.46
N PHE A 155 -24.20 22.66 -18.66
CA PHE A 155 -25.55 22.26 -19.03
C PHE A 155 -26.52 23.37 -18.67
N VAL A 156 -27.42 23.66 -19.60
CA VAL A 156 -28.57 24.53 -19.36
C VAL A 156 -29.81 23.67 -19.19
N PHE A 157 -30.69 24.12 -18.31
CA PHE A 157 -31.97 23.47 -18.07
C PHE A 157 -33.06 24.51 -18.21
N ASP A 158 -33.99 24.25 -19.11
CA ASP A 158 -35.22 25.01 -19.20
C ASP A 158 -36.06 24.81 -17.94
N ARG A 159 -37.04 25.69 -17.78
CA ARG A 159 -37.92 25.57 -16.62
C ARG A 159 -38.73 24.27 -16.75
N PRO A 160 -38.69 23.37 -15.76
CA PRO A 160 -39.23 22.01 -15.93
C PRO A 160 -40.75 21.95 -16.05
N THR A 161 -41.46 22.93 -15.47
CA THR A 161 -42.91 23.06 -15.61
C THR A 161 -43.37 24.47 -15.23
N GLN A 162 -44.68 24.75 -15.37
CA GLN A 162 -45.25 26.04 -14.98
C GLN A 162 -45.05 26.33 -13.49
N ARG A 163 -44.80 27.61 -13.14
CA ARG A 163 -44.49 28.06 -11.77
C ARG A 163 -45.40 27.49 -10.68
N LYS A 164 -46.70 27.35 -10.95
CA LYS A 164 -47.70 26.85 -9.98
C LYS A 164 -47.55 25.36 -9.66
N LYS A 165 -46.91 24.58 -10.54
CA LYS A 165 -46.70 23.14 -10.40
C LYS A 165 -45.31 22.79 -9.86
N LEU A 166 -44.40 23.76 -9.71
CA LEU A 166 -43.03 23.51 -9.25
C LEU A 166 -42.97 22.84 -7.85
N GLY A 167 -43.93 23.11 -6.97
CA GLY A 167 -44.02 22.45 -5.66
C GLY A 167 -44.42 20.97 -5.72
N GLN A 168 -44.82 20.46 -6.89
CA GLN A 168 -45.25 19.08 -7.10
C GLN A 168 -44.24 18.28 -7.96
N LEU A 169 -43.08 18.87 -8.28
CA LEU A 169 -42.13 18.33 -9.27
C LEU A 169 -41.71 16.89 -8.98
N GLU A 170 -41.49 16.54 -7.71
CA GLU A 170 -41.06 15.20 -7.28
C GLU A 170 -42.10 14.11 -7.55
N THR A 171 -43.38 14.49 -7.64
CA THR A 171 -44.50 13.55 -7.87
C THR A 171 -44.97 13.50 -9.32
N MET A 172 -44.49 14.40 -10.17
CA MET A 172 -44.88 14.50 -11.58
C MET A 172 -44.15 13.44 -12.43
N CYS A 173 -44.80 12.94 -13.47
CA CYS A 173 -44.16 12.08 -14.46
C CYS A 173 -43.47 12.90 -15.56
N ASP A 174 -42.49 12.30 -16.26
CA ASP A 174 -41.72 12.98 -17.30
C ASP A 174 -42.60 13.54 -18.42
N GLU A 175 -43.74 12.90 -18.72
CA GLU A 175 -44.70 13.38 -19.74
C GLU A 175 -45.43 14.67 -19.33
N GLU A 176 -45.40 15.03 -18.05
CA GLU A 176 -46.00 16.26 -17.51
C GLU A 176 -45.02 17.44 -17.42
N LEU A 177 -43.74 17.16 -17.69
CA LEU A 177 -42.65 18.12 -17.69
C LEU A 177 -42.43 18.68 -19.10
N ASP A 178 -41.68 19.77 -19.17
CA ASP A 178 -41.19 20.29 -20.42
C ASP A 178 -40.26 19.26 -21.11
N SER A 179 -40.51 18.99 -22.40
CA SER A 179 -39.78 17.95 -23.13
C SER A 179 -38.30 18.29 -23.33
N GLU A 180 -37.96 19.57 -23.47
CA GLU A 180 -36.56 20.00 -23.58
C GLU A 180 -35.85 19.82 -22.24
N PHE A 181 -36.51 20.15 -21.12
CA PHE A 181 -35.99 19.87 -19.79
C PHE A 181 -35.69 18.38 -19.57
N VAL A 182 -36.63 17.49 -19.92
CA VAL A 182 -36.44 16.03 -19.76
C VAL A 182 -35.27 15.54 -20.62
N GLN A 183 -35.14 16.04 -21.85
CA GLN A 183 -34.01 15.73 -22.72
C GLN A 183 -32.68 16.22 -22.10
N GLN A 184 -32.62 17.47 -21.65
CA GLN A 184 -31.43 18.07 -21.02
C GLN A 184 -31.02 17.31 -19.75
N ALA A 185 -31.97 16.91 -18.91
CA ALA A 185 -31.74 16.08 -17.73
C ALA A 185 -31.16 14.70 -18.11
N THR A 186 -31.71 14.08 -19.16
CA THR A 186 -31.23 12.80 -19.68
C THR A 186 -29.80 12.90 -20.23
N GLU A 187 -29.50 13.97 -20.97
CA GLU A 187 -28.16 14.25 -21.51
C GLU A 187 -27.13 14.51 -20.39
N PHE A 188 -27.51 15.29 -19.37
CA PHE A 188 -26.69 15.52 -18.18
C PHE A 188 -26.36 14.21 -17.47
N CYS A 189 -27.37 13.41 -17.14
CA CYS A 189 -27.17 12.11 -16.49
C CYS A 189 -26.29 11.18 -17.34
N SER A 190 -26.54 11.14 -18.65
CA SER A 190 -25.75 10.35 -19.59
C SER A 190 -24.29 10.77 -19.66
N TYR A 191 -24.03 12.08 -19.59
CA TYR A 191 -22.68 12.64 -19.49
C TYR A 191 -22.01 12.24 -18.18
N ILE A 192 -22.67 12.40 -17.03
CA ILE A 192 -22.10 12.00 -15.74
C ILE A 192 -21.76 10.51 -15.74
N PHE A 193 -22.67 9.64 -16.17
CA PHE A 193 -22.42 8.19 -16.20
C PHE A 193 -21.32 7.77 -17.18
N SER A 194 -21.03 8.56 -18.23
CA SER A 194 -19.99 8.21 -19.21
C SER A 194 -18.64 8.84 -18.89
N SER A 195 -18.65 10.08 -18.42
CA SER A 195 -17.47 10.95 -18.35
C SER A 195 -16.91 11.08 -16.93
N ALA A 196 -17.72 10.91 -15.88
CA ALA A 196 -17.24 11.02 -14.51
C ALA A 196 -16.21 9.93 -14.23
N LYS A 197 -15.02 10.35 -13.79
CA LYS A 197 -13.89 9.45 -13.50
C LYS A 197 -14.08 8.79 -12.13
N ILE A 198 -13.35 7.70 -11.91
CA ILE A 198 -13.15 7.16 -10.57
C ILE A 198 -12.42 8.22 -9.76
N LYS A 199 -12.77 8.40 -8.48
CA LYS A 199 -12.00 9.29 -7.61
C LYS A 199 -10.62 8.68 -7.37
N THR A 200 -9.57 9.43 -7.69
CA THR A 200 -8.18 9.02 -7.51
C THR A 200 -7.44 9.98 -6.60
N LEU A 201 -6.46 9.46 -5.85
CA LEU A 201 -5.44 10.22 -5.12
C LEU A 201 -4.12 10.17 -5.91
N SER A 202 -3.11 10.96 -5.51
CA SER A 202 -1.82 10.98 -6.21
C SER A 202 -1.18 9.59 -6.26
N GLY A 203 -0.59 9.22 -7.40
CA GLY A 203 -0.02 7.88 -7.62
C GLY A 203 -1.05 6.86 -8.10
N GLY A 204 -2.16 7.30 -8.72
CA GLY A 204 -3.16 6.43 -9.32
C GLY A 204 -4.03 5.64 -8.32
N ILE A 205 -4.07 6.04 -7.06
CA ILE A 205 -4.78 5.28 -6.01
C ILE A 205 -6.28 5.51 -6.15
N GLU A 206 -7.03 4.49 -6.57
CA GLU A 206 -8.49 4.53 -6.67
C GLU A 206 -9.16 4.54 -5.29
N VAL A 207 -10.10 5.44 -5.08
CA VAL A 207 -10.81 5.58 -3.80
C VAL A 207 -12.00 4.62 -3.76
N ASN A 208 -11.98 3.70 -2.78
CA ASN A 208 -13.09 2.82 -2.43
C ASN A 208 -13.78 3.29 -1.13
N GLY A 209 -14.72 2.52 -0.60
CA GLY A 209 -15.46 2.86 0.63
C GLY A 209 -14.56 3.18 1.83
N PRO A 210 -13.70 2.26 2.28
CA PRO A 210 -12.77 2.51 3.39
C PRO A 210 -11.83 3.71 3.16
N ARG A 211 -11.34 3.90 1.93
CA ARG A 211 -10.51 5.06 1.59
C ARG A 211 -11.29 6.36 1.71
N LEU A 212 -12.53 6.40 1.21
CA LEU A 212 -13.40 7.58 1.32
C LEU A 212 -13.72 7.91 2.78
N GLU A 213 -14.00 6.90 3.61
CA GLU A 213 -14.19 7.06 5.05
C GLU A 213 -12.96 7.70 5.70
N SER A 214 -11.76 7.19 5.40
CA SER A 214 -10.51 7.75 5.91
C SER A 214 -10.33 9.21 5.48
N LEU A 215 -10.59 9.55 4.22
CA LEU A 215 -10.49 10.94 3.73
C LEU A 215 -11.45 11.87 4.46
N VAL A 216 -12.72 11.46 4.62
CA VAL A 216 -13.74 12.23 5.33
C VAL A 216 -13.31 12.48 6.77
N LEU A 217 -12.86 11.44 7.48
CA LEU A 217 -12.39 11.57 8.86
C LEU A 217 -11.18 12.51 8.94
N THR A 218 -10.16 12.33 8.09
CA THR A 218 -8.97 13.19 8.11
C THR A 218 -9.29 14.65 7.84
N TYR A 219 -10.13 14.96 6.84
CA TYR A 219 -10.47 16.33 6.52
C TYR A 219 -11.34 16.98 7.60
N ILE A 220 -12.33 16.27 8.15
CA ILE A 220 -13.18 16.80 9.22
C ILE A 220 -12.38 17.01 10.51
N SER A 221 -11.46 16.10 10.85
CA SER A 221 -10.58 16.26 12.01
C SER A 221 -9.65 17.47 11.88
N ALA A 222 -9.11 17.74 10.69
CA ALA A 222 -8.32 18.94 10.43
C ALA A 222 -9.15 20.21 10.67
N ILE A 223 -10.33 20.31 10.05
CA ILE A 223 -11.23 21.46 10.19
C ILE A 223 -11.62 21.68 11.66
N SER A 224 -12.00 20.59 12.34
CA SER A 224 -12.44 20.64 13.75
C SER A 224 -11.32 21.05 14.71
N SER A 225 -10.06 20.84 14.32
CA SER A 225 -8.87 21.23 15.11
C SER A 225 -8.38 22.65 14.79
N GLY A 226 -9.01 23.33 13.83
CA GLY A 226 -8.61 24.65 13.35
C GLY A 226 -7.52 24.63 12.26
N ASP A 227 -7.15 23.45 11.77
CA ASP A 227 -6.18 23.27 10.69
C ASP A 227 -6.87 23.21 9.31
N LEU A 228 -6.10 23.44 8.24
CA LEU A 228 -6.59 23.31 6.87
C LEU A 228 -6.53 21.83 6.42
N PRO A 229 -7.60 21.30 5.79
CA PRO A 229 -7.56 20.08 5.00
C PRO A 229 -6.37 20.07 4.04
N CYS A 230 -5.49 19.08 4.21
CA CYS A 230 -4.29 18.91 3.40
C CYS A 230 -4.35 17.60 2.64
N MET A 231 -4.18 17.66 1.32
CA MET A 231 -4.27 16.49 0.44
C MET A 231 -3.14 15.50 0.73
N GLU A 232 -1.90 15.99 0.83
CA GLU A 232 -0.73 15.16 1.17
C GLU A 232 -0.88 14.45 2.53
N ASN A 233 -1.32 15.17 3.56
CA ASN A 233 -1.53 14.59 4.90
C ASN A 233 -2.58 13.48 4.87
N ALA A 234 -3.67 13.66 4.12
CA ALA A 234 -4.71 12.64 3.98
C ALA A 234 -4.19 11.37 3.30
N ILE A 235 -3.32 11.51 2.28
CA ILE A 235 -2.66 10.36 1.65
C ILE A 235 -1.71 9.67 2.62
N LEU A 236 -0.91 10.42 3.39
CA LEU A 236 0.01 9.85 4.36
C LEU A 236 -0.73 9.11 5.48
N ALA A 237 -1.83 9.68 5.99
CA ALA A 237 -2.67 9.02 6.98
C ALA A 237 -3.28 7.72 6.44
N LEU A 238 -3.78 7.74 5.21
CA LEU A 238 -4.30 6.55 4.55
C LEU A 238 -3.20 5.49 4.34
N ALA A 239 -2.01 5.90 3.90
CA ALA A 239 -0.86 5.03 3.72
C ALA A 239 -0.46 4.34 5.02
N GLN A 240 -0.46 5.05 6.15
CA GLN A 240 -0.17 4.45 7.46
C GLN A 240 -1.15 3.32 7.80
N ILE A 241 -2.45 3.55 7.62
CA ILE A 241 -3.49 2.55 7.93
C ILE A 241 -3.37 1.34 7.00
N GLU A 242 -3.27 1.56 5.68
CA GLU A 242 -3.22 0.47 4.70
C GLU A 242 -1.90 -0.30 4.75
N ASN A 243 -0.75 0.37 4.91
CA ASN A 243 0.54 -0.31 5.00
C ASN A 243 0.63 -1.15 6.27
N SER A 244 0.12 -0.67 7.41
CA SER A 244 0.03 -1.46 8.65
C SER A 244 -0.86 -2.71 8.48
N ALA A 245 -1.95 -2.59 7.72
CA ALA A 245 -2.79 -3.74 7.38
C ALA A 245 -2.10 -4.68 6.38
N ALA A 246 -1.33 -4.15 5.44
CA ALA A 246 -0.58 -4.93 4.46
C ALA A 246 0.52 -5.77 5.12
N VAL A 247 1.26 -5.22 6.10
CA VAL A 247 2.26 -5.97 6.88
C VAL A 247 1.60 -7.15 7.58
N ARG A 248 0.51 -6.91 8.32
CA ARG A 248 -0.23 -7.99 9.01
C ARG A 248 -0.73 -9.06 8.03
N LYS A 249 -1.35 -8.65 6.93
CA LYS A 249 -1.84 -9.57 5.91
C LYS A 249 -0.73 -10.43 5.30
N ALA A 250 0.44 -9.85 5.06
CA ALA A 250 1.61 -10.57 4.56
C ALA A 250 2.15 -11.58 5.57
N LEU A 251 2.26 -11.19 6.84
CA LEU A 251 2.69 -12.08 7.93
C LEU A 251 1.72 -13.23 8.17
N ASP A 252 0.40 -12.95 8.16
CA ASP A 252 -0.63 -13.98 8.31
C ASP A 252 -0.56 -15.01 7.17
N HIS A 253 -0.35 -14.54 5.92
CA HIS A 253 -0.15 -15.42 4.77
C HIS A 253 1.12 -16.27 4.91
N TYR A 254 2.24 -15.66 5.29
CA TYR A 254 3.51 -16.36 5.54
C TYR A 254 3.33 -17.48 6.58
N GLU A 255 2.74 -17.15 7.74
CA GLU A 255 2.50 -18.13 8.79
C GLU A 255 1.60 -19.27 8.34
N GLN A 256 0.53 -18.94 7.60
CA GLN A 256 -0.38 -19.95 7.07
C GLN A 256 0.35 -20.89 6.10
N GLN A 257 1.12 -20.36 5.15
CA GLN A 257 1.86 -21.17 4.18
C GLN A 257 2.90 -22.07 4.86
N MET A 258 3.66 -21.51 5.79
CA MET A 258 4.66 -22.27 6.55
C MET A 258 4.01 -23.40 7.35
N ARG A 259 2.91 -23.13 8.07
CA ARG A 259 2.24 -24.17 8.89
C ARG A 259 1.53 -25.25 8.06
N GLN A 260 1.01 -24.90 6.87
CA GLN A 260 0.29 -25.87 6.03
C GLN A 260 1.23 -26.82 5.30
N ASN A 261 2.41 -26.34 4.92
CA ASN A 261 3.34 -27.10 4.08
C ASN A 261 4.51 -27.74 4.87
N MET A 262 4.71 -27.35 6.13
CA MET A 262 5.81 -27.86 6.96
C MET A 262 5.39 -29.05 7.82
N ASN A 263 6.09 -30.17 7.65
CA ASN A 263 6.03 -31.31 8.55
C ASN A 263 7.25 -31.30 9.46
N LEU A 264 7.03 -31.18 10.77
CA LEU A 264 8.11 -31.17 11.75
C LEU A 264 8.34 -32.58 12.34
N PRO A 265 9.62 -32.99 12.55
CA PRO A 265 10.82 -32.32 12.07
C PRO A 265 11.03 -32.50 10.56
N THR A 266 11.62 -31.49 9.90
CA THR A 266 12.02 -31.60 8.49
C THR A 266 13.21 -32.57 8.34
N GLU A 267 13.33 -33.26 7.20
CA GLU A 267 14.43 -34.22 7.00
C GLU A 267 15.77 -33.50 6.92
N THR A 268 15.79 -32.31 6.30
CA THR A 268 16.98 -31.48 6.20
C THR A 268 16.66 -30.04 6.57
N PHE A 269 17.71 -29.28 6.90
CA PHE A 269 17.57 -27.84 7.11
C PHE A 269 17.21 -27.11 5.81
N GLN A 270 17.68 -27.61 4.66
CA GLN A 270 17.39 -27.01 3.35
C GLN A 270 15.90 -27.05 3.01
N GLU A 271 15.21 -28.13 3.38
CA GLU A 271 13.75 -28.26 3.17
C GLU A 271 12.97 -27.14 3.88
N LEU A 272 13.37 -26.79 5.11
CA LEU A 272 12.77 -25.67 5.85
C LEU A 272 13.04 -24.33 5.16
N LEU A 273 14.28 -24.10 4.72
CA LEU A 273 14.66 -22.86 4.03
C LEU A 273 13.96 -22.71 2.68
N ASP A 274 13.80 -23.79 1.93
CA ASP A 274 13.11 -23.77 0.63
C ASP A 274 11.61 -23.41 0.80
N LEU A 275 10.95 -23.94 1.83
CA LEU A 275 9.57 -23.57 2.19
C LEU A 275 9.46 -22.12 2.66
N HIS A 276 10.40 -21.67 3.49
CA HIS A 276 10.50 -20.27 3.91
C HIS A 276 10.59 -19.35 2.70
N ARG A 277 11.50 -19.63 1.77
CA ARG A 277 11.75 -18.78 0.60
C ARG A 277 10.50 -18.59 -0.27
N VAL A 278 9.73 -19.66 -0.50
CA VAL A 278 8.48 -19.57 -1.28
C VAL A 278 7.46 -18.73 -0.52
N SER A 279 7.27 -18.99 0.77
CA SER A 279 6.30 -18.30 1.62
C SER A 279 6.64 -16.83 1.80
N GLU A 280 7.92 -16.50 1.98
CA GLU A 280 8.45 -15.16 2.14
C GLU A 280 8.21 -14.34 0.87
N LYS A 281 8.59 -14.90 -0.29
CA LYS A 281 8.38 -14.25 -1.58
C LYS A 281 6.90 -13.87 -1.80
N GLU A 282 5.98 -14.80 -1.53
CA GLU A 282 4.55 -14.55 -1.65
C GLU A 282 4.06 -13.48 -0.66
N ALA A 283 4.56 -13.49 0.58
CA ALA A 283 4.24 -12.48 1.57
C ALA A 283 4.70 -11.08 1.15
N ILE A 284 5.92 -10.95 0.60
CA ILE A 284 6.42 -9.68 0.05
C ILE A 284 5.54 -9.24 -1.11
N GLU A 285 5.17 -10.13 -2.03
CA GLU A 285 4.29 -9.79 -3.16
C GLU A 285 2.92 -9.27 -2.68
N ILE A 286 2.34 -9.89 -1.64
CA ILE A 286 1.09 -9.44 -1.02
C ILE A 286 1.24 -8.05 -0.43
N PHE A 287 2.32 -7.80 0.30
CA PHE A 287 2.62 -6.48 0.86
C PHE A 287 2.77 -5.44 -0.25
N ILE A 288 3.58 -5.71 -1.27
CA ILE A 288 3.84 -4.80 -2.39
C ILE A 288 2.54 -4.41 -3.11
N LYS A 289 1.64 -5.38 -3.35
CA LYS A 289 0.32 -5.15 -3.98
C LYS A 289 -0.66 -4.38 -3.10
N SER A 290 -0.52 -4.46 -1.78
CA SER A 290 -1.47 -3.91 -0.81
C SER A 290 -0.99 -2.64 -0.11
N SER A 291 0.23 -2.17 -0.41
CA SER A 291 0.85 -1.00 0.21
C SER A 291 1.11 0.11 -0.81
N PHE A 292 1.20 1.35 -0.36
CA PHE A 292 1.59 2.50 -1.18
C PHE A 292 2.21 3.58 -0.30
N LYS A 293 3.01 4.48 -0.90
CA LYS A 293 3.61 5.63 -0.20
C LYS A 293 4.32 5.23 1.11
N ASP A 294 5.08 4.15 1.09
CA ASP A 294 5.90 3.69 2.23
C ASP A 294 7.17 4.54 2.34
N VAL A 295 7.02 5.72 2.96
CA VAL A 295 8.12 6.68 3.15
C VAL A 295 9.25 6.02 3.94
N ASP A 296 10.47 6.15 3.45
CA ASP A 296 11.69 5.53 4.01
C ASP A 296 11.66 4.00 4.16
N GLN A 297 10.67 3.35 3.51
CA GLN A 297 10.45 1.90 3.52
C GLN A 297 10.28 1.35 4.94
N LEU A 298 9.64 2.13 5.82
CA LEU A 298 9.50 1.77 7.23
C LEU A 298 8.68 0.49 7.39
N PHE A 299 7.55 0.36 6.69
CA PHE A 299 6.68 -0.81 6.78
C PHE A 299 7.30 -2.03 6.11
N GLN A 300 8.04 -1.84 5.01
CA GLN A 300 8.77 -2.94 4.40
C GLN A 300 9.91 -3.47 5.30
N LYS A 301 10.65 -2.58 5.97
CA LYS A 301 11.67 -2.98 6.95
C LYS A 301 11.04 -3.69 8.15
N GLU A 302 9.90 -3.21 8.63
CA GLU A 302 9.13 -3.88 9.68
C GLU A 302 8.74 -5.30 9.24
N LEU A 303 8.19 -5.46 8.03
CA LEU A 303 7.86 -6.78 7.48
C LEU A 303 9.08 -7.71 7.43
N ALA A 304 10.22 -7.23 6.94
CA ALA A 304 11.46 -8.02 6.87
C ALA A 304 11.92 -8.50 8.26
N ILE A 305 11.94 -7.60 9.25
CA ILE A 305 12.32 -7.92 10.64
C ILE A 305 11.36 -8.96 11.24
N GLU A 306 10.05 -8.82 11.01
CA GLU A 306 9.08 -9.77 11.53
C GLU A 306 9.15 -11.13 10.83
N LEU A 307 9.38 -11.18 9.51
CA LEU A 307 9.60 -12.43 8.77
C LEU A 307 10.85 -13.17 9.27
N GLU A 308 11.95 -12.45 9.52
CA GLU A 308 13.18 -13.01 10.10
C GLU A 308 12.90 -13.64 11.48
N LYS A 309 12.20 -12.92 12.36
CA LYS A 309 11.80 -13.47 13.67
C LYS A 309 10.92 -14.71 13.56
N LYS A 310 10.01 -14.74 12.57
CA LYS A 310 9.15 -15.91 12.35
C LYS A 310 9.96 -17.10 11.83
N LEU A 311 10.93 -16.88 10.94
CA LEU A 311 11.87 -17.91 10.51
C LEU A 311 12.65 -18.48 11.69
N ASP A 312 13.22 -17.63 12.55
CA ASP A 312 13.94 -18.06 13.75
C ASP A 312 13.04 -18.93 14.66
N GLY A 313 11.78 -18.54 14.84
CA GLY A 313 10.79 -19.34 15.57
C GLY A 313 10.50 -20.71 14.95
N PHE A 314 10.40 -20.81 13.62
CA PHE A 314 10.24 -22.09 12.93
C PHE A 314 11.51 -22.96 13.02
N CYS A 315 12.68 -22.35 12.93
CA CYS A 315 13.97 -23.04 13.12
C CYS A 315 14.06 -23.66 14.52
N GLU A 316 13.72 -22.92 15.57
CA GLU A 316 13.70 -23.41 16.94
C GLU A 316 12.71 -24.57 17.12
N GLN A 317 11.49 -24.44 16.61
CA GLN A 317 10.49 -25.52 16.65
C GLN A 317 10.97 -26.78 15.93
N ASN A 318 11.62 -26.64 14.78
CA ASN A 318 12.17 -27.77 14.03
C ASN A 318 13.31 -28.46 14.79
N MET A 319 14.22 -27.69 15.39
CA MET A 319 15.29 -28.24 16.23
C MET A 319 14.72 -29.00 17.43
N ASN A 320 13.73 -28.44 18.12
CA ASN A 320 13.09 -29.08 19.27
C ASN A 320 12.37 -30.38 18.87
N ALA A 321 11.55 -30.35 17.81
CA ALA A 321 10.85 -31.53 17.31
C ALA A 321 11.83 -32.64 16.87
N SER A 322 12.95 -32.25 16.26
CA SER A 322 14.01 -33.17 15.85
C SER A 322 14.70 -33.79 17.06
N SER A 323 15.03 -32.97 18.07
CA SER A 323 15.64 -33.43 19.32
C SER A 323 14.73 -34.43 20.06
N ASP A 324 13.45 -34.07 20.25
CA ASP A 324 12.47 -34.92 20.92
C ASP A 324 12.32 -36.28 20.22
N ARG A 325 12.22 -36.26 18.89
CA ARG A 325 12.12 -37.48 18.07
C ARG A 325 13.38 -38.35 18.18
N CYS A 326 14.56 -37.74 18.15
CA CYS A 326 15.83 -38.44 18.28
C CYS A 326 16.01 -39.04 19.67
N LEU A 327 15.67 -38.31 20.74
CA LEU A 327 15.73 -38.80 22.12
C LEU A 327 14.77 -39.98 22.33
N ALA A 328 13.56 -39.92 21.78
CA ALA A 328 12.61 -41.03 21.81
C ALA A 328 13.18 -42.27 21.10
N LEU A 329 13.74 -42.10 19.90
CA LEU A 329 14.38 -43.19 19.16
C LEU A 329 15.58 -43.79 19.90
N LEU A 330 16.43 -42.95 20.50
CA LEU A 330 17.56 -43.44 21.29
C LEU A 330 17.08 -44.27 22.48
N LYS A 331 16.04 -43.82 23.18
CA LYS A 331 15.44 -44.59 24.27
C LYS A 331 14.92 -45.93 23.76
N ASP A 332 14.17 -45.96 22.67
CA ASP A 332 13.59 -47.21 22.16
C ASP A 332 14.66 -48.18 21.62
N ILE A 333 15.69 -47.66 20.96
CA ILE A 333 16.74 -48.47 20.29
C ILE A 333 17.81 -48.93 21.29
N PHE A 334 18.23 -48.08 22.22
CA PHE A 334 19.36 -48.36 23.11
C PHE A 334 18.96 -48.82 24.52
N ASN A 335 17.70 -48.68 24.96
CA ASN A 335 17.28 -49.18 26.28
C ASN A 335 17.55 -50.69 26.49
N PRO A 336 17.38 -51.59 25.49
CA PRO A 336 17.78 -52.98 25.66
C PRO A 336 19.27 -53.15 25.98
N LEU A 337 20.14 -52.37 25.32
CA LEU A 337 21.58 -52.38 25.62
C LEU A 337 21.86 -51.90 27.03
N GLU A 338 21.19 -50.85 27.50
CA GLU A 338 21.36 -50.34 28.86
C GLU A 338 20.98 -51.38 29.92
N GLU A 339 19.90 -52.12 29.71
CA GLU A 339 19.49 -53.20 30.60
C GLU A 339 20.45 -54.40 30.56
N GLU A 340 20.91 -54.78 29.37
CA GLU A 340 21.92 -55.85 29.22
C GLU A 340 23.25 -55.49 29.93
N VAL A 341 23.65 -54.22 29.88
CA VAL A 341 24.82 -53.71 30.61
C VAL A 341 24.59 -53.75 32.12
N LYS A 342 23.43 -53.30 32.62
CA LYS A 342 23.08 -53.35 34.06
C LYS A 342 23.05 -54.77 34.61
N GLN A 343 22.62 -55.74 33.79
CA GLN A 343 22.61 -57.17 34.14
C GLN A 343 24.01 -57.82 34.11
N GLY A 344 25.05 -57.07 33.72
CA GLY A 344 26.42 -57.57 33.68
C GLY A 344 26.66 -58.58 32.54
N ILE A 345 25.84 -58.56 31.48
CA ILE A 345 25.99 -59.48 30.33
C ILE A 345 27.36 -59.31 29.67
N TYR A 346 27.84 -58.07 29.61
CA TYR A 346 29.11 -57.68 29.02
C TYR A 346 30.30 -57.71 30.02
N SER A 347 30.07 -57.99 31.30
CA SER A 347 31.13 -58.07 32.33
C SER A 347 31.76 -59.47 32.41
N LYS A 348 31.99 -60.09 31.26
CA LYS A 348 32.56 -61.44 31.10
C LYS A 348 33.78 -61.38 30.17
N PRO A 349 34.68 -62.38 30.19
CA PRO A 349 35.80 -62.45 29.26
C PRO A 349 35.32 -62.34 27.79
N GLY A 350 35.83 -61.35 27.04
CA GLY A 350 35.46 -61.05 25.65
C GLY A 350 34.22 -60.16 25.49
N GLY A 351 33.64 -59.69 26.60
CA GLY A 351 32.43 -58.87 26.62
C GLY A 351 32.59 -57.50 25.97
N TYR A 352 33.80 -56.93 25.94
CA TYR A 352 34.05 -55.63 25.32
C TYR A 352 33.81 -55.63 23.80
N GLN A 353 34.29 -56.67 23.10
CA GLN A 353 34.08 -56.79 21.65
C GLN A 353 32.61 -57.00 21.30
N LEU A 354 31.89 -57.80 22.10
CA LEU A 354 30.45 -58.02 21.95
C LEU A 354 29.67 -56.71 22.14
N LEU A 355 30.05 -55.90 23.14
CA LEU A 355 29.45 -54.59 23.39
C LEU A 355 29.63 -53.65 22.19
N LEU A 356 30.84 -53.55 21.65
CA LEU A 356 31.12 -52.69 20.50
C LEU A 356 30.36 -53.11 19.24
N GLN A 357 30.22 -54.42 19.01
CA GLN A 357 29.43 -54.93 17.91
C GLN A 357 27.96 -54.53 18.08
N LYS A 358 27.39 -54.74 19.28
CA LYS A 358 26.01 -54.36 19.57
C LYS A 358 25.77 -52.85 19.41
N ILE A 359 26.68 -52.03 19.92
CA ILE A 359 26.62 -50.57 19.74
C ILE A 359 26.63 -50.19 18.26
N ARG A 360 27.48 -50.82 17.43
CA ARG A 360 27.50 -50.58 15.97
C ARG A 360 26.19 -50.96 15.29
N GLU A 361 25.61 -52.11 15.65
CA GLU A 361 24.32 -52.55 15.12
C GLU A 361 23.20 -51.55 15.48
N LEU A 362 23.16 -51.09 16.73
CA LEU A 362 22.17 -50.13 17.20
C LEU A 362 22.36 -48.74 16.58
N LYS A 363 23.60 -48.26 16.41
CA LYS A 363 23.89 -47.03 15.66
C LYS A 363 23.36 -47.12 14.23
N ASN A 364 23.62 -48.23 13.53
CA ASN A 364 23.12 -48.42 12.17
C ASN A 364 21.59 -48.43 12.13
N LYS A 365 20.94 -49.07 13.11
CA LYS A 365 19.48 -49.07 13.23
C LYS A 365 18.94 -47.64 13.41
N TYR A 366 19.54 -46.85 14.29
CA TYR A 366 19.17 -45.44 14.49
C TYR A 366 19.35 -44.61 13.21
N LEU A 367 20.47 -44.78 12.50
CA LEU A 367 20.74 -44.07 11.26
C LEU A 367 19.72 -44.38 10.15
N GLN A 368 19.13 -45.58 10.14
CA GLN A 368 18.11 -45.99 9.17
C GLN A 368 16.69 -45.48 9.45
N GLU A 369 16.40 -44.99 10.66
CA GLU A 369 15.06 -44.47 11.00
C GLU A 369 14.75 -43.15 10.24
N PRO A 370 13.60 -43.02 9.57
CA PRO A 370 13.23 -41.76 8.91
C PRO A 370 12.71 -40.71 9.90
N GLY A 371 12.65 -39.45 9.47
CA GLY A 371 12.02 -38.35 10.22
C GLY A 371 12.77 -37.96 11.49
N LYS A 372 14.08 -38.17 11.55
CA LYS A 372 14.91 -37.74 12.69
C LYS A 372 15.12 -36.24 12.68
N GLY A 373 15.33 -35.69 11.48
CA GLY A 373 15.61 -34.29 11.21
C GLY A 373 17.00 -33.81 11.63
N VAL A 374 17.12 -32.50 11.76
CA VAL A 374 18.40 -31.77 11.81
C VAL A 374 19.26 -32.02 13.05
N GLN A 375 18.73 -32.63 14.12
CA GLN A 375 19.41 -32.93 15.38
C GLN A 375 19.90 -34.39 15.47
N ALA A 376 19.75 -35.19 14.41
CA ALA A 376 20.02 -36.63 14.45
C ALA A 376 21.43 -37.01 14.93
N GLU A 377 22.48 -36.40 14.36
CA GLU A 377 23.86 -36.68 14.72
C GLU A 377 24.21 -36.06 16.08
N GLU A 378 23.74 -34.83 16.34
CA GLU A 378 24.01 -34.09 17.59
C GLU A 378 23.55 -34.87 18.83
N VAL A 379 22.30 -35.33 18.80
CA VAL A 379 21.67 -36.07 19.89
C VAL A 379 22.29 -37.45 20.08
N LEU A 380 22.60 -38.17 18.98
CA LEU A 380 23.26 -39.47 19.04
C LEU A 380 24.65 -39.38 19.71
N GLN A 381 25.48 -38.44 19.28
CA GLN A 381 26.83 -38.29 19.82
C GLN A 381 26.81 -37.83 21.28
N THR A 382 25.92 -36.92 21.64
CA THR A 382 25.74 -36.49 23.04
C THR A 382 25.37 -37.67 23.93
N TYR A 383 24.45 -38.52 23.46
CA TYR A 383 24.10 -39.75 24.14
C TYR A 383 25.28 -40.72 24.27
N LEU A 384 26.00 -41.01 23.18
CA LEU A 384 27.15 -41.92 23.22
C LEU A 384 28.25 -41.43 24.16
N LYS A 385 28.53 -40.12 24.14
CA LYS A 385 29.48 -39.47 25.05
C LYS A 385 29.07 -39.64 26.52
N SER A 386 27.77 -39.55 26.82
CA SER A 386 27.25 -39.82 28.17
C SER A 386 27.47 -41.26 28.65
N LYS A 387 27.70 -42.21 27.73
CA LYS A 387 27.94 -43.63 28.02
C LYS A 387 29.43 -44.03 27.98
N GLU A 388 30.35 -43.12 27.63
CA GLU A 388 31.78 -43.42 27.50
C GLU A 388 32.38 -44.04 28.77
N SER A 389 32.03 -43.54 29.97
CA SER A 389 32.54 -44.07 31.24
C SER A 389 32.13 -45.52 31.51
N VAL A 390 30.91 -45.89 31.09
CA VAL A 390 30.40 -47.26 31.24
C VAL A 390 31.12 -48.20 30.27
N ILE A 391 31.36 -47.74 29.04
CA ILE A 391 32.10 -48.50 28.03
C ILE A 391 33.56 -48.70 28.47
N ASP A 392 34.20 -47.67 29.01
CA ASP A 392 35.56 -47.75 29.55
C ASP A 392 35.64 -48.71 30.75
N ALA A 393 34.67 -48.68 31.68
CA ALA A 393 34.64 -49.64 32.78
C ALA A 393 34.60 -51.11 32.30
N ILE A 394 33.86 -51.40 31.22
CA ILE A 394 33.80 -52.74 30.63
C ILE A 394 35.13 -53.10 29.95
N LEU A 395 35.77 -52.14 29.26
CA LEU A 395 37.11 -52.32 28.68
C LEU A 395 38.15 -52.71 29.73
N GLN A 396 38.17 -51.99 30.86
CA GLN A 396 39.14 -52.25 31.94
C GLN A 396 38.93 -53.62 32.59
N THR A 397 37.67 -54.08 32.68
CA THR A 397 37.28 -55.33 33.33
C THR A 397 37.51 -56.57 32.45
N ASP A 398 37.64 -56.41 31.13
CA ASP A 398 37.82 -57.52 30.20
C ASP A 398 39.22 -58.15 30.34
N GLN A 399 39.26 -59.43 30.73
CA GLN A 399 40.49 -60.20 30.97
C GLN A 399 41.06 -60.83 29.69
N THR A 400 40.34 -60.77 28.57
CA THR A 400 40.80 -61.32 27.28
C THR A 400 41.72 -60.38 26.52
N LEU A 401 41.76 -59.10 26.91
CA LEU A 401 42.60 -58.07 26.32
C LEU A 401 43.83 -57.83 27.20
N SER A 402 44.99 -57.75 26.58
CA SER A 402 46.23 -57.30 27.23
C SER A 402 46.17 -55.80 27.53
N GLU A 403 46.97 -55.34 28.50
CA GLU A 403 47.05 -53.92 28.83
C GLU A 403 47.44 -53.04 27.62
N LYS A 404 48.30 -53.54 26.73
CA LYS A 404 48.62 -52.84 25.47
C LYS A 404 47.43 -52.73 24.53
N GLU A 405 46.60 -53.78 24.43
CA GLU A 405 45.39 -53.73 23.59
C GLU A 405 44.34 -52.79 24.18
N LYS A 406 44.22 -52.72 25.51
CA LYS A 406 43.35 -51.73 26.18
C LYS A 406 43.81 -50.30 25.94
N GLU A 407 45.11 -50.01 26.04
CA GLU A 407 45.67 -48.69 25.73
C GLU A 407 45.38 -48.26 24.28
N VAL A 408 45.58 -49.18 23.32
CA VAL A 408 45.28 -48.92 21.90
C VAL A 408 43.80 -48.61 21.70
N GLU A 409 42.92 -49.32 22.41
CA GLU A 409 41.48 -49.14 22.28
C GLU A 409 41.00 -47.80 22.89
N VAL A 410 41.55 -47.40 24.04
CA VAL A 410 41.30 -46.09 24.63
C VAL A 410 41.68 -44.96 23.66
N GLU A 411 42.85 -45.06 23.03
CA GLU A 411 43.27 -44.08 22.03
C GLU A 411 42.37 -44.12 20.77
N ARG A 412 41.90 -45.30 20.35
CA ARG A 412 40.94 -45.41 19.24
C ARG A 412 39.61 -44.71 19.57
N VAL A 413 39.04 -44.94 20.75
CA VAL A 413 37.79 -44.32 21.18
C VAL A 413 37.95 -42.80 21.30
N LYS A 414 39.08 -42.30 21.82
CA LYS A 414 39.39 -40.87 21.84
C LYS A 414 39.44 -40.28 20.43
N ALA A 415 40.08 -40.98 19.48
CA ALA A 415 40.13 -40.55 18.09
C ALA A 415 38.75 -40.54 17.43
N GLU A 416 37.91 -41.55 17.67
CA GLU A 416 36.53 -41.61 17.20
C GLU A 416 35.67 -40.47 17.77
N SER A 417 35.80 -40.17 19.06
CA SER A 417 35.10 -39.08 19.75
C SER A 417 35.55 -37.70 19.22
N ALA A 418 36.85 -37.52 18.96
CA ALA A 418 37.38 -36.32 18.33
C ALA A 418 36.85 -36.13 16.89
N LEU A 419 36.83 -37.20 16.08
CA LEU A 419 36.27 -37.17 14.72
C LEU A 419 34.77 -36.83 14.73
N ALA A 420 34.02 -37.36 15.69
CA ALA A 420 32.60 -37.03 15.86
C ALA A 420 32.40 -35.55 16.22
N ALA A 421 33.22 -35.02 17.14
CA ALA A 421 33.18 -33.60 17.49
C ALA A 421 33.53 -32.69 16.30
N THR A 422 34.48 -33.09 15.44
CA THR A 422 34.78 -32.37 14.19
C THR A 422 33.58 -32.35 13.24
N LYS A 423 32.90 -33.49 13.04
CA LYS A 423 31.69 -33.57 12.19
C LYS A 423 30.55 -32.71 12.71
N MET A 424 30.32 -32.67 14.02
CA MET A 424 29.33 -31.78 14.63
C MET A 424 29.64 -30.31 14.36
N LEU A 425 30.91 -29.93 14.49
CA LEU A 425 31.35 -28.56 14.21
C LEU A 425 31.14 -28.19 12.73
N GLU A 426 31.48 -29.11 11.82
CA GLU A 426 31.24 -28.93 10.38
C GLU A 426 29.75 -28.79 10.05
N GLU A 427 28.87 -29.58 10.68
CA GLU A 427 27.41 -29.45 10.49
C GLU A 427 26.86 -28.13 11.04
N MET A 428 27.34 -27.69 12.21
CA MET A 428 26.96 -26.40 12.79
C MET A 428 27.42 -25.25 11.90
N GLN A 429 28.66 -25.29 11.39
CA GLN A 429 29.17 -24.32 10.43
C GLN A 429 28.35 -24.32 9.14
N ARG A 430 27.99 -25.50 8.62
CA ARG A 430 27.15 -25.62 7.41
C ARG A 430 25.77 -24.99 7.62
N LYS A 431 25.12 -25.25 8.76
CA LYS A 431 23.81 -24.64 9.09
C LYS A 431 23.91 -23.11 9.21
N ASN A 432 24.96 -22.61 9.88
CA ASN A 432 25.19 -21.17 10.00
C ASN A 432 25.46 -20.51 8.63
N GLN A 433 26.21 -21.19 7.76
CA GLN A 433 26.46 -20.73 6.39
C GLN A 433 25.16 -20.69 5.57
N GLN A 434 24.34 -21.75 5.64
CA GLN A 434 23.03 -21.78 4.98
C GLN A 434 22.11 -20.66 5.46
N MET A 435 22.08 -20.36 6.77
CA MET A 435 21.32 -19.23 7.31
C MET A 435 21.83 -17.89 6.79
N MET A 436 23.15 -17.69 6.72
CA MET A 436 23.73 -16.45 6.20
C MET A 436 23.41 -16.25 4.73
N GLU A 437 23.49 -17.31 3.92
CA GLU A 437 23.10 -17.28 2.50
C GLU A 437 21.61 -16.98 2.32
N GLU A 438 20.75 -17.54 3.17
CA GLU A 438 19.31 -17.26 3.07
C GLU A 438 18.98 -15.82 3.45
N LYS A 439 19.64 -15.25 4.47
CA LYS A 439 19.50 -13.83 4.80
C LYS A 439 19.91 -12.92 3.65
N ASP A 440 21.02 -13.22 2.97
CA ASP A 440 21.46 -12.44 1.80
C ASP A 440 20.45 -12.56 0.64
N ARG A 441 19.90 -13.74 0.40
CA ARG A 441 18.87 -13.96 -0.63
C ARG A 441 17.55 -13.26 -0.33
N SER A 442 17.06 -13.35 0.90
CA SER A 442 15.87 -12.64 1.37
C SER A 442 16.06 -11.13 1.16
N TYR A 443 17.21 -10.58 1.57
CA TYR A 443 17.55 -9.18 1.34
C TYR A 443 17.53 -8.80 -0.15
N GLN A 444 18.14 -9.62 -1.01
CA GLN A 444 18.14 -9.39 -2.46
C GLN A 444 16.72 -9.43 -3.06
N GLU A 445 15.87 -10.35 -2.62
CA GLU A 445 14.49 -10.45 -3.09
C GLU A 445 13.63 -9.26 -2.65
N HIS A 446 13.77 -8.84 -1.39
CA HIS A 446 13.15 -7.61 -0.86
C HIS A 446 13.56 -6.40 -1.70
N MET A 447 14.86 -6.24 -1.99
CA MET A 447 15.38 -5.15 -2.80
C MET A 447 14.90 -5.22 -4.26
N ARG A 448 14.80 -6.42 -4.85
CA ARG A 448 14.33 -6.61 -6.22
C ARG A 448 12.88 -6.17 -6.39
N GLN A 449 11.97 -6.69 -5.55
CA GLN A 449 10.54 -6.34 -5.65
C GLN A 449 10.28 -4.87 -5.32
N LEU A 450 11.01 -4.31 -4.37
CA LEU A 450 10.96 -2.87 -4.07
C LEU A 450 11.40 -2.02 -5.26
N THR A 451 12.51 -2.37 -5.90
CA THR A 451 13.04 -1.62 -7.05
C THR A 451 12.01 -1.61 -8.18
N GLU A 452 11.37 -2.76 -8.43
CA GLU A 452 10.29 -2.87 -9.42
C GLU A 452 9.08 -1.98 -9.06
N LYS A 453 8.62 -2.03 -7.80
CA LYS A 453 7.53 -1.17 -7.32
C LYS A 453 7.86 0.31 -7.47
N MET A 454 9.03 0.74 -7.02
CA MET A 454 9.47 2.14 -7.10
C MET A 454 9.57 2.64 -8.54
N GLU A 455 10.03 1.79 -9.47
CA GLU A 455 10.08 2.15 -10.89
C GLU A 455 8.67 2.31 -11.47
N ASN A 456 7.73 1.43 -11.13
CA ASN A 456 6.33 1.55 -11.56
C ASN A 456 5.66 2.82 -11.00
N GLU A 457 5.80 3.09 -9.69
CA GLU A 457 5.30 4.31 -9.06
C GLU A 457 5.91 5.57 -9.68
N ARG A 458 7.21 5.54 -10.01
CA ARG A 458 7.90 6.63 -10.68
C ARG A 458 7.38 6.87 -12.09
N GLN A 459 7.04 5.81 -12.83
CA GLN A 459 6.44 5.94 -14.16
C GLN A 459 5.05 6.57 -14.08
N MET A 460 4.21 6.12 -13.14
CA MET A 460 2.88 6.70 -12.90
C MET A 460 2.98 8.19 -12.53
N MET A 461 3.84 8.57 -11.58
CA MET A 461 4.02 9.97 -11.21
C MET A 461 4.51 10.84 -12.38
N LYS A 462 5.38 10.31 -13.25
CA LYS A 462 5.81 11.02 -14.46
C LYS A 462 4.67 11.23 -15.45
N GLU A 463 3.77 10.28 -15.59
CA GLU A 463 2.61 10.39 -16.46
C GLU A 463 1.58 11.40 -15.92
N GLU A 464 1.30 11.36 -14.61
CA GLU A 464 0.48 12.36 -13.92
C GLU A 464 1.05 13.77 -14.12
N GLN A 465 2.36 13.95 -13.91
CA GLN A 465 3.04 15.24 -14.09
C GLN A 465 3.00 15.73 -15.55
N LYS A 466 3.12 14.83 -16.53
CA LYS A 466 2.98 15.17 -17.95
C LYS A 466 1.58 15.68 -18.27
N ASN A 467 0.54 14.99 -17.79
CA ASN A 467 -0.85 15.38 -18.00
C ASN A 467 -1.14 16.77 -17.40
N ILE A 468 -0.60 17.06 -16.20
CA ILE A 468 -0.70 18.37 -15.56
C ILE A 468 -0.02 19.46 -16.40
N ILE A 469 1.19 19.18 -16.91
CA ILE A 469 1.92 20.13 -17.78
C ILE A 469 1.12 20.41 -19.05
N GLU A 470 0.51 19.40 -19.67
CA GLU A 470 -0.32 19.57 -20.87
C GLU A 470 -1.53 20.48 -20.60
N LEU A 471 -2.23 20.27 -19.48
CA LEU A 471 -3.35 21.13 -19.07
C LEU A 471 -2.90 22.59 -18.87
N LYS A 472 -1.77 22.81 -18.19
CA LYS A 472 -1.21 24.14 -17.98
C LYS A 472 -0.75 24.79 -19.29
N LEU A 473 -0.14 24.04 -20.22
CA LEU A 473 0.26 24.54 -21.54
C LEU A 473 -0.94 24.97 -22.38
N LYS A 474 -2.02 24.18 -22.37
CA LYS A 474 -3.27 24.52 -23.07
C LYS A 474 -3.86 25.83 -22.55
N GLU A 475 -3.92 26.00 -21.23
CA GLU A 475 -4.39 27.24 -20.62
C GLU A 475 -3.44 28.42 -20.88
N GLN A 476 -2.14 28.18 -20.90
CA GLN A 476 -1.14 29.20 -21.23
C GLN A 476 -1.32 29.73 -22.66
N ALA A 477 -1.51 28.84 -23.64
CA ALA A 477 -1.75 29.20 -25.03
C ALA A 477 -3.03 30.05 -25.17
N ARG A 478 -4.11 29.62 -24.51
CA ARG A 478 -5.38 30.38 -24.47
C ARG A 478 -5.20 31.79 -23.90
N LEU A 479 -4.48 31.94 -22.78
CA LEU A 479 -4.22 33.25 -22.19
C LEU A 479 -3.41 34.15 -23.12
N LEU A 480 -2.49 33.59 -23.91
CA LEU A 480 -1.74 34.35 -24.92
C LEU A 480 -2.64 34.84 -26.06
N ASP A 481 -3.50 33.96 -26.58
CA ASP A 481 -4.45 34.29 -27.66
C ASP A 481 -5.44 35.38 -27.21
N GLU A 482 -5.89 35.32 -25.96
CA GLU A 482 -6.77 36.35 -25.36
C GLU A 482 -6.01 37.66 -25.01
N GLY A 483 -4.67 37.66 -25.06
CA GLY A 483 -3.79 38.82 -24.83
C GLY A 483 -3.35 39.05 -23.38
N PHE A 484 -3.51 38.08 -22.50
CA PHE A 484 -3.19 38.11 -21.06
C PHE A 484 -1.75 37.65 -20.78
N LYS A 485 -0.78 38.47 -21.21
CA LYS A 485 0.66 38.16 -21.13
C LYS A 485 1.22 38.04 -19.70
N LYS A 486 0.55 38.59 -18.69
CA LYS A 486 1.02 38.56 -17.30
C LYS A 486 0.67 37.21 -16.68
N GLU A 487 -0.59 36.82 -16.79
CA GLU A 487 -1.15 35.55 -16.32
C GLU A 487 -0.47 34.37 -17.03
N SER A 488 -0.24 34.49 -18.35
CA SER A 488 0.51 33.50 -19.12
C SER A 488 1.97 33.33 -18.63
N ARG A 489 2.64 34.41 -18.20
CA ARG A 489 4.00 34.35 -17.64
C ARG A 489 4.03 33.65 -16.28
N GLN A 490 3.05 33.90 -15.42
CA GLN A 490 2.93 33.19 -14.14
C GLN A 490 2.77 31.67 -14.38
N LEU A 491 1.91 31.29 -15.33
CA LEU A 491 1.72 29.88 -15.67
C LEU A 491 2.98 29.25 -16.28
N GLN A 492 3.80 30.04 -17.01
CA GLN A 492 5.10 29.60 -17.49
C GLN A 492 6.09 29.26 -16.35
N GLU A 493 6.08 30.07 -15.29
CA GLU A 493 6.90 29.84 -14.10
C GLU A 493 6.45 28.56 -13.38
N GLU A 494 5.13 28.37 -13.21
CA GLU A 494 4.56 27.13 -12.67
C GLU A 494 4.98 25.90 -13.49
N ILE A 495 4.89 25.95 -14.82
CA ILE A 495 5.31 24.86 -15.72
C ILE A 495 6.81 24.59 -15.57
N LYS A 496 7.64 25.63 -15.49
CA LYS A 496 9.09 25.48 -15.32
C LYS A 496 9.43 24.82 -13.99
N ASN A 497 8.72 25.18 -12.91
CA ASN A 497 8.89 24.55 -11.60
C ASN A 497 8.52 23.06 -11.64
N LEU A 498 7.41 22.69 -12.27
CA LEU A 498 7.02 21.29 -12.47
C LEU A 498 8.05 20.51 -13.30
N GLN A 499 8.54 21.08 -14.40
CA GLN A 499 9.59 20.46 -15.23
C GLN A 499 10.91 20.30 -14.46
N ASN A 500 11.25 21.26 -13.59
CA ASN A 500 12.43 21.14 -12.74
C ASN A 500 12.25 20.03 -11.69
N ASN A 501 11.05 19.91 -11.10
CA ASN A 501 10.74 18.82 -10.16
C ASN A 501 10.78 17.45 -10.84
N MET A 502 10.34 17.34 -12.11
CA MET A 502 10.51 16.13 -12.93
C MET A 502 11.98 15.77 -13.20
N ARG A 503 12.86 16.78 -13.28
CA ARG A 503 14.31 16.62 -13.55
C ARG A 503 15.13 16.36 -12.29
N ARG A 504 14.69 16.89 -11.14
CA ARG A 504 15.30 16.63 -9.83
C ARG A 504 15.05 15.16 -9.50
N GLN A 505 16.04 14.32 -9.82
CA GLN A 505 16.08 12.96 -9.32
C GLN A 505 16.15 13.04 -7.78
N PRO A 506 15.39 12.21 -7.03
CA PRO A 506 15.81 11.91 -5.67
C PRO A 506 17.26 11.40 -5.75
N PRO A 507 18.14 11.71 -4.79
CA PRO A 507 19.43 11.07 -4.76
C PRO A 507 19.23 9.56 -4.85
N PRO A 508 20.09 8.81 -5.57
CA PRO A 508 20.10 7.36 -5.41
C PRO A 508 20.20 7.12 -3.91
N ILE A 509 19.17 6.49 -3.34
CA ILE A 509 19.20 6.07 -1.94
C ILE A 509 20.48 5.27 -1.82
N CYS A 510 21.37 5.70 -0.92
CA CYS A 510 22.60 4.99 -0.60
C CYS A 510 22.25 3.51 -0.51
N VAL A 511 22.81 2.72 -1.42
CA VAL A 511 22.99 1.30 -1.20
C VAL A 511 23.93 1.25 0.00
N ILE A 512 23.37 1.14 1.20
CA ILE A 512 24.16 0.87 2.40
C ILE A 512 24.82 -0.47 2.10
N SER A 513 26.13 -0.39 1.88
CA SER A 513 27.03 -1.51 1.69
C SER A 513 27.29 -2.21 3.03
#